data_AF-A0A7V0Z8P7-F1
#
_entry.id   AF-A0A7V0Z8P7-F1
#
_cell.length_a   1.000
_cell.length_b   1.000
_cell.length_c   1.000
_cell.angle_alpha   90.00
_cell.angle_beta   90.00
_cell.angle_gamma   90.00
#
_symmetry.space_group_name_H-M   'P 1'
#
loop_
_entity.id
_entity.type
_entity.pdbx_description
1 polymer ?
#
loop_
_entity_poly.entity_id
_entity_poly.type
_entity_poly.pdbx_seq_one_letter_code
_entity_poly.pdbx_strand_id
1 'polypeptide(L)'
;MTGTGTINIHGLVSDVDLVFDSTHGLQQTLILDSEPNQNITINLDVSGGDGKLGVGVYSNGTMTIRDGVTVFTSVGYIGDGPGSTGIVTVEGTGSTWTNANRLQVGEKGNGILSIINGGSVNTDEGKIGNFADSSGEVTVDGTGSTWTNSDNLYVGRYGSGVLNITSDGLVSVGGILTINLYGHGGFINMASGGMLALLGNADDSLGSFLGLVNGTDAIRYWDYPLGDWDDIASATLDEDYTLMYYDSGDLAGYTILTVLEPVLLVGDANRDGVVSADDYASVQGNFGEIGIPGIHGDATGDGMASADDYGSVQVHFGDTAGMGGVPVPEPATLSLLVIGGVAMLKRRCFDPFDKLRTGGAQHKC
;
A
#
# COMPACT_ATOMS: atom_id res chain seq x y z
N MET A 1 -38.20 -21.62 -3.13
CA MET A 1 -39.28 -21.48 -2.12
C MET A 1 -40.58 -21.27 -2.89
N THR A 2 -41.66 -22.00 -2.61
CA THR A 2 -42.97 -21.81 -3.29
C THR A 2 -44.01 -21.37 -2.27
N GLY A 3 -45.08 -20.70 -2.71
CA GLY A 3 -46.17 -20.27 -1.83
C GLY A 3 -46.35 -18.75 -1.79
N THR A 4 -47.25 -18.30 -0.91
CA THR A 4 -47.63 -16.90 -0.77
C THR A 4 -47.54 -16.45 0.68
N GLY A 5 -47.14 -15.20 0.91
CA GLY A 5 -47.11 -14.61 2.24
C GLY A 5 -46.04 -13.56 2.45
N THR A 6 -45.90 -13.13 3.71
CA THR A 6 -44.90 -12.14 4.12
C THR A 6 -43.96 -12.75 5.15
N ILE A 7 -42.67 -12.57 4.96
CA ILE A 7 -41.61 -12.99 5.88
C ILE A 7 -40.89 -11.73 6.36
N ASN A 8 -40.83 -11.50 7.66
CA ASN A 8 -40.03 -10.42 8.24
C ASN A 8 -38.75 -11.01 8.83
N ILE A 9 -37.60 -10.45 8.46
CA ILE A 9 -36.28 -10.93 8.86
C ILE A 9 -35.39 -9.78 9.31
N HIS A 10 -34.47 -10.07 10.22
CA HIS A 10 -33.50 -9.09 10.73
C HIS A 10 -32.07 -9.30 10.20
N GLY A 11 -31.93 -10.23 9.26
CA GLY A 11 -30.66 -10.60 8.64
C GLY A 11 -30.91 -11.51 7.46
N LEU A 12 -30.04 -11.43 6.46
CA LEU A 12 -30.15 -12.17 5.21
C LEU A 12 -28.75 -12.37 4.62
N VAL A 13 -28.42 -13.60 4.25
CA VAL A 13 -27.35 -13.85 3.28
C VAL A 13 -28.05 -14.20 1.97
N SER A 14 -27.85 -13.38 0.93
CA SER A 14 -28.68 -13.42 -0.28
C SER A 14 -27.89 -13.69 -1.55
N ASP A 15 -28.60 -14.10 -2.59
CA ASP A 15 -28.12 -14.17 -3.97
C ASP A 15 -28.70 -13.01 -4.82
N VAL A 16 -29.16 -11.93 -4.18
CA VAL A 16 -29.75 -10.76 -4.84
C VAL A 16 -28.98 -9.50 -4.51
N ASP A 17 -29.23 -8.44 -5.27
CA ASP A 17 -28.64 -7.12 -5.02
C ASP A 17 -29.30 -6.44 -3.82
N LEU A 18 -28.48 -6.06 -2.84
CA LEU A 18 -28.87 -5.30 -1.66
C LEU A 18 -28.28 -3.89 -1.73
N VAL A 19 -29.09 -2.86 -1.56
CA VAL A 19 -28.63 -1.46 -1.57
C VAL A 19 -29.01 -0.75 -0.28
N PHE A 20 -28.02 -0.24 0.44
CA PHE A 20 -28.15 0.58 1.63
C PHE A 20 -27.58 1.96 1.35
N ASP A 21 -28.46 2.91 1.05
CA ASP A 21 -28.10 4.29 0.75
C ASP A 21 -29.14 5.25 1.34
N SER A 22 -28.96 6.55 1.10
CA SER A 22 -29.84 7.59 1.64
C SER A 22 -31.30 7.45 1.20
N THR A 23 -31.56 6.74 0.09
CA THR A 23 -32.89 6.55 -0.49
C THR A 23 -33.55 5.24 -0.04
N HIS A 24 -32.76 4.16 0.11
CA HIS A 24 -33.25 2.84 0.51
C HIS A 24 -33.24 2.64 2.04
N GLY A 25 -32.33 3.29 2.76
CA GLY A 25 -32.19 3.15 4.21
C GLY A 25 -31.77 1.74 4.64
N LEU A 26 -32.20 1.31 5.83
CA LEU A 26 -31.86 0.01 6.45
C LEU A 26 -32.94 -1.06 6.30
N GLN A 27 -34.00 -0.77 5.54
CA GLN A 27 -35.11 -1.67 5.32
C GLN A 27 -35.26 -1.93 3.84
N GLN A 28 -35.40 -3.19 3.45
CA GLN A 28 -35.59 -3.57 2.06
C GLN A 28 -36.75 -4.55 1.93
N THR A 29 -37.52 -4.41 0.86
CA THR A 29 -38.56 -5.36 0.50
C THR A 29 -38.15 -6.10 -0.76
N LEU A 30 -37.99 -7.41 -0.64
CA LEU A 30 -37.72 -8.31 -1.76
C LEU A 30 -39.00 -9.06 -2.10
N ILE A 31 -39.31 -9.18 -3.39
CA ILE A 31 -40.48 -9.92 -3.87
C ILE A 31 -39.98 -11.13 -4.64
N LEU A 32 -40.41 -12.32 -4.21
CA LEU A 32 -40.19 -13.57 -4.92
C LEU A 32 -41.50 -13.99 -5.60
N ASP A 33 -41.57 -13.79 -6.91
CA ASP A 33 -42.75 -14.07 -7.74
C ASP A 33 -42.40 -14.70 -9.11
N SER A 34 -41.17 -15.19 -9.27
CA SER A 34 -40.67 -15.75 -10.53
C SER A 34 -41.14 -17.18 -10.80
N GLU A 35 -41.61 -17.91 -9.80
CA GLU A 35 -42.07 -19.29 -9.91
C GLU A 35 -43.62 -19.41 -9.87
N PRO A 36 -44.22 -20.44 -10.51
CA PRO A 36 -45.66 -20.67 -10.43
C PRO A 36 -46.16 -20.80 -8.98
N ASN A 37 -47.19 -20.02 -8.63
CA ASN A 37 -47.76 -19.92 -7.29
C ASN A 37 -46.80 -19.37 -6.22
N GLN A 38 -45.79 -18.61 -6.63
CA GLN A 38 -44.89 -17.86 -5.75
C GLN A 38 -45.35 -16.40 -5.69
N ASN A 39 -45.59 -15.90 -4.49
CA ASN A 39 -45.78 -14.47 -4.21
C ASN A 39 -45.40 -14.21 -2.75
N ILE A 40 -44.10 -14.18 -2.50
CA ILE A 40 -43.53 -14.04 -1.17
C ILE A 40 -42.90 -12.66 -1.06
N THR A 41 -43.36 -11.87 -0.11
CA THR A 41 -42.74 -10.60 0.27
C THR A 41 -41.78 -10.86 1.43
N ILE A 42 -40.51 -10.53 1.27
CA ILE A 42 -39.52 -10.56 2.33
C ILE A 42 -39.24 -9.12 2.74
N ASN A 43 -39.54 -8.78 4.00
CA ASN A 43 -39.16 -7.51 4.59
C ASN A 43 -37.91 -7.74 5.42
N LEU A 44 -36.79 -7.24 4.92
CA LEU A 44 -35.52 -7.19 5.62
C LEU A 44 -35.44 -5.88 6.41
N ASP A 45 -35.14 -5.96 7.70
CA ASP A 45 -34.84 -4.81 8.55
C ASP A 45 -33.56 -5.07 9.34
N VAL A 46 -32.45 -4.46 8.91
CA VAL A 46 -31.13 -4.60 9.55
C VAL A 46 -30.88 -3.55 10.64
N SER A 47 -31.86 -2.70 10.96
CA SER A 47 -31.68 -1.64 11.97
C SER A 47 -31.40 -2.16 13.38
N GLY A 48 -31.74 -3.43 13.66
CA GLY A 48 -31.50 -4.06 14.95
C GLY A 48 -30.03 -4.40 15.22
N GLY A 49 -29.20 -4.64 14.20
CA GLY A 49 -27.79 -4.99 14.39
C GLY A 49 -27.50 -6.47 14.71
N ASP A 50 -28.51 -7.25 15.08
CA ASP A 50 -28.34 -8.61 15.61
C ASP A 50 -28.16 -9.68 14.53
N GLY A 51 -28.61 -9.40 13.31
CA GLY A 51 -28.69 -10.36 12.22
C GLY A 51 -27.37 -10.58 11.49
N LYS A 52 -27.27 -11.73 10.83
CA LYS A 52 -26.24 -11.98 9.82
C LYS A 52 -26.62 -11.23 8.54
N LEU A 53 -25.65 -10.67 7.84
CA LEU A 53 -25.86 -10.07 6.53
C LEU A 53 -24.79 -10.54 5.57
N GLY A 54 -25.15 -10.71 4.32
CA GLY A 54 -24.16 -11.08 3.33
C GLY A 54 -24.72 -11.37 1.96
N VAL A 55 -23.81 -11.74 1.06
CA VAL A 55 -24.13 -12.02 -0.33
C VAL A 55 -23.32 -13.18 -0.89
N GLY A 56 -23.93 -13.90 -1.85
CA GLY A 56 -23.39 -15.09 -2.50
C GLY A 56 -23.52 -16.33 -1.61
N VAL A 57 -24.62 -17.06 -1.74
CA VAL A 57 -24.88 -18.34 -1.05
C VAL A 57 -24.86 -19.49 -2.04
N TYR A 58 -25.66 -19.42 -3.10
CA TYR A 58 -25.73 -20.46 -4.13
C TYR A 58 -25.38 -19.94 -5.51
N SER A 59 -25.38 -18.62 -5.70
CA SER A 59 -25.00 -17.96 -6.94
C SER A 59 -24.28 -16.64 -6.66
N ASN A 60 -24.38 -15.69 -7.58
CA ASN A 60 -23.81 -14.37 -7.39
C ASN A 60 -24.78 -13.49 -6.62
N GLY A 61 -24.27 -12.64 -5.73
CA GLY A 61 -25.05 -11.60 -5.05
C GLY A 61 -24.20 -10.36 -4.81
N THR A 62 -24.83 -9.19 -4.76
CA THR A 62 -24.11 -7.93 -4.54
C THR A 62 -24.72 -7.12 -3.39
N MET A 63 -23.88 -6.38 -2.67
CA MET A 63 -24.32 -5.43 -1.64
C MET A 63 -23.57 -4.11 -1.78
N THR A 64 -24.28 -2.99 -1.75
CA THR A 64 -23.67 -1.66 -1.72
C THR A 64 -24.12 -0.89 -0.48
N ILE A 65 -23.17 -0.28 0.23
CA ILE A 65 -23.40 0.62 1.36
C ILE A 65 -22.78 1.97 1.00
N ARG A 66 -23.60 3.01 0.87
CA ARG A 66 -23.15 4.34 0.43
C ARG A 66 -23.97 5.49 1.02
N ASP A 67 -23.67 6.71 0.60
CA ASP A 67 -24.35 7.95 0.99
C ASP A 67 -24.39 8.22 2.51
N GLY A 68 -23.37 7.79 3.26
CA GLY A 68 -23.29 8.06 4.69
C GLY A 68 -24.13 7.11 5.56
N VAL A 69 -24.62 6.00 5.00
CA VAL A 69 -25.42 5.02 5.75
C VAL A 69 -24.54 4.11 6.60
N THR A 70 -24.97 3.86 7.84
CA THR A 70 -24.34 2.88 8.74
C THR A 70 -25.19 1.61 8.85
N VAL A 71 -24.59 0.47 8.50
CA VAL A 71 -25.18 -0.87 8.65
C VAL A 71 -24.49 -1.59 9.80
N PHE A 72 -25.27 -2.14 10.74
CA PHE A 72 -24.78 -2.96 11.85
C PHE A 72 -25.26 -4.41 11.68
N THR A 73 -24.37 -5.37 11.92
CA THR A 73 -24.64 -6.81 11.78
C THR A 73 -23.87 -7.61 12.81
N SER A 74 -24.34 -8.81 13.13
CA SER A 74 -23.60 -9.70 14.04
C SER A 74 -22.47 -10.43 13.32
N VAL A 75 -22.68 -10.85 12.08
CA VAL A 75 -21.68 -11.49 11.22
C VAL A 75 -21.92 -11.09 9.76
N GLY A 76 -20.83 -10.79 9.05
CA GLY A 76 -20.81 -10.50 7.62
C GLY A 76 -20.32 -11.69 6.81
N TYR A 77 -21.01 -11.99 5.71
CA TYR A 77 -20.64 -13.06 4.78
C TYR A 77 -20.54 -12.55 3.35
N ILE A 78 -19.46 -12.86 2.66
CA ILE A 78 -19.27 -12.55 1.25
C ILE A 78 -18.74 -13.81 0.58
N GLY A 79 -19.52 -14.45 -0.28
CA GLY A 79 -19.20 -15.78 -0.80
C GLY A 79 -19.30 -16.88 0.27
N ASP A 80 -20.49 -17.03 0.87
CA ASP A 80 -20.82 -17.97 1.95
C ASP A 80 -20.75 -19.45 1.50
N GLY A 81 -21.22 -19.74 0.28
CA GLY A 81 -21.39 -21.10 -0.20
C GLY A 81 -20.42 -21.52 -1.33
N PRO A 82 -20.15 -22.83 -1.49
CA PRO A 82 -19.26 -23.33 -2.54
C PRO A 82 -19.71 -22.92 -3.95
N GLY A 83 -18.78 -22.39 -4.75
CA GLY A 83 -19.05 -21.95 -6.13
C GLY A 83 -19.88 -20.67 -6.26
N SER A 84 -20.27 -20.04 -5.14
CA SER A 84 -20.96 -18.75 -5.12
C SER A 84 -19.98 -17.58 -5.24
N THR A 85 -20.47 -16.40 -5.62
CA THR A 85 -19.68 -15.16 -5.61
C THR A 85 -20.44 -14.05 -4.87
N GLY A 86 -19.89 -13.55 -3.77
CA GLY A 86 -20.37 -12.35 -3.10
C GLY A 86 -19.52 -11.15 -3.48
N ILE A 87 -20.17 -10.00 -3.74
CA ILE A 87 -19.47 -8.74 -4.00
C ILE A 87 -20.06 -7.66 -3.10
N VAL A 88 -19.22 -6.98 -2.32
CA VAL A 88 -19.65 -5.87 -1.45
C VAL A 88 -18.83 -4.63 -1.76
N THR A 89 -19.51 -3.49 -1.87
CA THR A 89 -18.88 -2.17 -1.93
C THR A 89 -19.36 -1.33 -0.75
N VAL A 90 -18.41 -0.79 0.02
CA VAL A 90 -18.66 0.22 1.05
C VAL A 90 -17.96 1.50 0.60
N GLU A 91 -18.73 2.51 0.20
CA GLU A 91 -18.18 3.70 -0.43
C GLU A 91 -18.78 5.01 0.06
N GLY A 92 -17.96 6.06 0.01
CA GLY A 92 -18.36 7.41 0.38
C GLY A 92 -18.16 7.69 1.86
N THR A 93 -17.74 8.92 2.17
CA THR A 93 -17.50 9.38 3.53
C THR A 93 -18.73 9.17 4.43
N GLY A 94 -18.50 8.54 5.59
CA GLY A 94 -19.54 8.24 6.58
C GLY A 94 -20.34 6.96 6.30
N SER A 95 -20.17 6.33 5.15
CA SER A 95 -20.74 5.01 4.88
C SER A 95 -19.98 3.97 5.68
N THR A 96 -20.68 3.15 6.45
CA THR A 96 -20.04 2.24 7.40
C THR A 96 -20.73 0.90 7.46
N TRP A 97 -19.95 -0.18 7.46
CA TRP A 97 -20.42 -1.52 7.78
C TRP A 97 -19.73 -2.05 9.03
N THR A 98 -20.49 -2.24 10.10
CA THR A 98 -19.98 -2.73 11.39
C THR A 98 -20.48 -4.15 11.64
N ASN A 99 -19.55 -5.08 11.79
CA ASN A 99 -19.78 -6.48 12.13
C ASN A 99 -19.34 -6.73 13.58
N ALA A 100 -20.29 -6.94 14.48
CA ALA A 100 -20.02 -7.09 15.91
C ALA A 100 -19.19 -8.34 16.26
N ASN A 101 -19.13 -9.33 15.37
CA ASN A 101 -18.25 -10.49 15.50
C ASN A 101 -17.36 -10.61 14.25
N ARG A 102 -17.74 -11.47 13.30
CA ARG A 102 -16.85 -11.84 12.19
C ARG A 102 -17.25 -11.17 10.89
N LEU A 103 -16.26 -10.88 10.06
CA LEU A 103 -16.42 -10.65 8.64
C LEU A 103 -15.68 -11.76 7.88
N GLN A 104 -16.41 -12.44 7.00
CA GLN A 104 -15.88 -13.55 6.20
C GLN A 104 -15.95 -13.21 4.72
N VAL A 105 -14.80 -12.96 4.10
CA VAL A 105 -14.64 -12.67 2.68
C VAL A 105 -14.06 -13.91 1.99
N GLY A 106 -14.89 -14.57 1.19
CA GLY A 106 -14.63 -15.91 0.70
C GLY A 106 -14.73 -16.91 1.85
N GLU A 107 -15.94 -17.17 2.36
CA GLU A 107 -16.10 -18.23 3.38
C GLU A 107 -15.85 -19.59 2.73
N LYS A 108 -16.75 -20.03 1.83
CA LYS A 108 -16.61 -21.26 1.04
C LYS A 108 -16.63 -21.02 -0.46
N GLY A 109 -17.01 -19.81 -0.89
CA GLY A 109 -17.03 -19.38 -2.28
C GLY A 109 -15.99 -18.31 -2.55
N ASN A 110 -16.31 -17.45 -3.52
CA ASN A 110 -15.52 -16.27 -3.85
C ASN A 110 -16.13 -15.03 -3.19
N GLY A 111 -15.35 -14.30 -2.40
CA GLY A 111 -15.80 -13.04 -1.82
C GLY A 111 -14.93 -11.88 -2.26
N ILE A 112 -15.55 -10.77 -2.63
CA ILE A 112 -14.89 -9.52 -3.01
C ILE A 112 -15.46 -8.39 -2.16
N LEU A 113 -14.59 -7.63 -1.50
CA LEU A 113 -14.95 -6.45 -0.71
C LEU A 113 -14.13 -5.24 -1.13
N SER A 114 -14.80 -4.18 -1.54
CA SER A 114 -14.18 -2.89 -1.84
C SER A 114 -14.57 -1.86 -0.78
N ILE A 115 -13.58 -1.28 -0.11
CA ILE A 115 -13.72 -0.20 0.86
C ILE A 115 -13.03 1.01 0.27
N ILE A 116 -13.81 1.92 -0.29
CA ILE A 116 -13.30 2.97 -1.18
C ILE A 116 -13.93 4.34 -0.89
N ASN A 117 -13.33 5.41 -1.42
CA ASN A 117 -13.90 6.77 -1.37
C ASN A 117 -14.28 7.23 0.07
N GLY A 118 -13.52 6.83 1.08
CA GLY A 118 -13.79 7.19 2.48
C GLY A 118 -14.80 6.29 3.21
N GLY A 119 -15.12 5.12 2.66
CA GLY A 119 -15.95 4.11 3.33
C GLY A 119 -15.23 3.45 4.51
N SER A 120 -15.98 2.91 5.47
CA SER A 120 -15.41 2.28 6.66
C SER A 120 -16.02 0.90 6.94
N VAL A 121 -15.18 -0.07 7.27
CA VAL A 121 -15.60 -1.38 7.77
C VAL A 121 -14.98 -1.63 9.13
N ASN A 122 -15.80 -2.06 10.08
CA ASN A 122 -15.36 -2.40 11.43
C ASN A 122 -15.78 -3.84 11.72
N THR A 123 -14.88 -4.66 12.24
CA THR A 123 -15.16 -6.04 12.62
C THR A 123 -14.39 -6.42 13.88
N ASP A 124 -14.86 -7.44 14.60
CA ASP A 124 -14.05 -8.06 15.65
C ASP A 124 -12.95 -8.92 15.03
N GLU A 125 -13.33 -9.99 14.34
CA GLU A 125 -12.40 -10.91 13.65
C GLU A 125 -12.61 -10.87 12.13
N GLY A 126 -11.53 -10.66 11.37
CA GLY A 126 -11.54 -10.65 9.91
C GLY A 126 -10.97 -11.93 9.29
N LYS A 127 -11.60 -12.45 8.24
CA LYS A 127 -11.12 -13.63 7.49
C LYS A 127 -11.25 -13.42 6.00
N ILE A 128 -10.15 -13.64 5.28
CA ILE A 128 -10.06 -13.61 3.82
C ILE A 128 -9.62 -15.00 3.33
N GLY A 129 -10.45 -15.68 2.54
CA GLY A 129 -10.19 -17.06 2.11
C GLY A 129 -10.24 -18.06 3.29
N ASN A 130 -11.43 -18.23 3.88
CA ASN A 130 -11.56 -18.93 5.15
C ASN A 130 -11.43 -20.45 5.02
N PHE A 131 -12.10 -21.10 4.07
CA PHE A 131 -12.07 -22.57 3.90
C PHE A 131 -11.28 -23.02 2.67
N ALA A 132 -10.98 -24.33 2.57
CA ALA A 132 -10.36 -24.90 1.39
C ALA A 132 -11.19 -24.61 0.13
N ASP A 133 -10.50 -24.38 -1.00
CA ASP A 133 -11.08 -24.03 -2.31
C ASP A 133 -11.88 -22.70 -2.34
N SER A 134 -11.85 -21.91 -1.26
CA SER A 134 -12.43 -20.56 -1.23
C SER A 134 -11.39 -19.50 -1.63
N SER A 135 -11.87 -18.37 -2.14
CA SER A 135 -11.06 -17.20 -2.45
C SER A 135 -11.69 -15.94 -1.86
N GLY A 136 -10.90 -15.16 -1.14
CA GLY A 136 -11.30 -13.84 -0.67
C GLY A 136 -10.39 -12.75 -1.22
N GLU A 137 -10.96 -11.62 -1.58
CA GLU A 137 -10.24 -10.42 -1.97
C GLU A 137 -10.85 -9.20 -1.27
N VAL A 138 -10.00 -8.41 -0.63
CA VAL A 138 -10.38 -7.15 0.01
C VAL A 138 -9.49 -6.04 -0.53
N THR A 139 -10.09 -4.92 -0.90
CA THR A 139 -9.38 -3.70 -1.30
C THR A 139 -9.76 -2.56 -0.36
N VAL A 140 -8.76 -1.92 0.23
CA VAL A 140 -8.91 -0.68 1.02
C VAL A 140 -8.14 0.41 0.31
N ASP A 141 -8.87 1.28 -0.39
CA ASP A 141 -8.29 2.26 -1.32
C ASP A 141 -8.88 3.65 -1.11
N GLY A 142 -8.01 4.66 -1.11
CA GLY A 142 -8.40 6.06 -1.05
C GLY A 142 -8.39 6.63 0.37
N THR A 143 -8.07 7.92 0.47
CA THR A 143 -8.02 8.64 1.73
C THR A 143 -9.30 8.49 2.54
N GLY A 144 -9.15 8.10 3.81
CA GLY A 144 -10.26 7.89 4.74
C GLY A 144 -10.96 6.53 4.60
N SER A 145 -10.60 5.72 3.61
CA SER A 145 -11.06 4.34 3.53
C SER A 145 -10.39 3.50 4.61
N THR A 146 -11.19 2.82 5.43
CA THR A 146 -10.66 2.13 6.62
C THR A 146 -11.25 0.73 6.79
N TRP A 147 -10.40 -0.22 7.19
CA TRP A 147 -10.83 -1.50 7.74
C TRP A 147 -10.20 -1.76 9.11
N THR A 148 -11.03 -1.73 10.15
CA THR A 148 -10.62 -1.95 11.54
C THR A 148 -11.03 -3.34 12.01
N ASN A 149 -10.06 -4.11 12.50
CA ASN A 149 -10.26 -5.41 13.13
C ASN A 149 -9.86 -5.27 14.61
N SER A 150 -10.80 -5.37 15.56
CA SER A 150 -10.47 -5.27 16.99
C SER A 150 -9.77 -6.50 17.57
N ASP A 151 -9.91 -7.65 16.90
CA ASP A 151 -9.24 -8.91 17.19
C ASP A 151 -8.45 -9.36 15.94
N ASN A 152 -8.25 -10.67 15.77
CA ASN A 152 -7.37 -11.25 14.75
C ASN A 152 -7.87 -10.99 13.31
N LEU A 153 -6.90 -10.85 12.41
CA LEU A 153 -7.13 -10.87 10.97
C LEU A 153 -6.39 -12.06 10.35
N TYR A 154 -7.10 -12.86 9.54
CA TYR A 154 -6.53 -13.97 8.79
C TYR A 154 -6.60 -13.70 7.29
N VAL A 155 -5.46 -13.75 6.62
CA VAL A 155 -5.35 -13.61 5.16
C VAL A 155 -4.84 -14.93 4.57
N GLY A 156 -5.73 -15.64 3.86
CA GLY A 156 -5.47 -16.98 3.33
C GLY A 156 -5.39 -18.04 4.44
N ARG A 157 -6.49 -18.23 5.20
CA ARG A 157 -6.51 -19.12 6.37
C ARG A 157 -6.42 -20.59 5.99
N TYR A 158 -7.38 -21.07 5.18
CA TYR A 158 -7.36 -22.41 4.57
C TYR A 158 -7.58 -22.35 3.04
N GLY A 159 -7.98 -21.19 2.51
CA GLY A 159 -8.09 -20.91 1.08
C GLY A 159 -7.13 -19.80 0.65
N SER A 160 -7.42 -19.20 -0.50
CA SER A 160 -6.67 -18.07 -1.05
C SER A 160 -7.22 -16.75 -0.50
N GLY A 161 -6.34 -15.85 -0.05
CA GLY A 161 -6.74 -14.55 0.48
C GLY A 161 -5.82 -13.44 0.01
N VAL A 162 -6.41 -12.37 -0.54
CA VAL A 162 -5.66 -11.18 -0.95
C VAL A 162 -6.24 -9.96 -0.25
N LEU A 163 -5.36 -9.15 0.33
CA LEU A 163 -5.69 -7.84 0.87
C LEU A 163 -4.85 -6.79 0.16
N ASN A 164 -5.50 -5.88 -0.57
CA ASN A 164 -4.86 -4.74 -1.22
C ASN A 164 -5.08 -3.48 -0.37
N ILE A 165 -4.01 -2.74 -0.10
CA ILE A 165 -4.04 -1.47 0.65
C ILE A 165 -3.30 -0.42 -0.16
N THR A 166 -4.01 0.62 -0.59
CA THR A 166 -3.50 1.61 -1.56
C THR A 166 -4.06 3.00 -1.30
N SER A 167 -3.42 4.03 -1.84
CA SER A 167 -3.93 5.41 -1.94
C SER A 167 -4.42 5.99 -0.60
N ASP A 168 -3.61 5.90 0.45
CA ASP A 168 -3.95 6.30 1.83
C ASP A 168 -5.06 5.47 2.52
N GLY A 169 -5.37 4.29 1.99
CA GLY A 169 -6.20 3.29 2.67
C GLY A 169 -5.52 2.77 3.94
N LEU A 170 -6.29 2.55 5.00
CA LEU A 170 -5.80 2.07 6.30
C LEU A 170 -6.45 0.77 6.72
N VAL A 171 -5.64 -0.23 7.03
CA VAL A 171 -6.07 -1.45 7.73
C VAL A 171 -5.44 -1.47 9.12
N SER A 172 -6.25 -1.67 10.16
CA SER A 172 -5.77 -1.84 11.53
C SER A 172 -6.16 -3.20 12.12
N VAL A 173 -5.23 -3.81 12.87
CA VAL A 173 -5.42 -5.11 13.51
C VAL A 173 -5.06 -5.00 15.00
N GLY A 174 -6.07 -5.08 15.85
CA GLY A 174 -5.94 -5.07 17.32
C GLY A 174 -5.51 -6.42 17.92
N GLY A 175 -5.79 -7.52 17.22
CA GLY A 175 -5.30 -8.85 17.58
C GLY A 175 -4.02 -9.24 16.83
N ILE A 176 -3.90 -10.52 16.50
CA ILE A 176 -2.80 -11.08 15.72
C ILE A 176 -3.18 -11.04 14.24
N LEU A 177 -2.29 -10.47 13.41
CA LEU A 177 -2.33 -10.65 11.97
C LEU A 177 -1.71 -12.00 11.61
N THR A 178 -2.45 -12.85 10.92
CA THR A 178 -1.96 -14.15 10.42
C THR A 178 -2.08 -14.22 8.90
N ILE A 179 -0.98 -14.49 8.20
CA ILE A 179 -0.94 -14.56 6.73
C ILE A 179 -0.41 -15.92 6.29
N ASN A 180 -1.12 -16.58 5.37
CA ASN A 180 -0.64 -17.79 4.69
C ASN A 180 -0.25 -18.94 5.65
N LEU A 181 -1.01 -19.15 6.73
CA LEU A 181 -0.68 -20.06 7.85
C LEU A 181 -0.40 -21.53 7.44
N TYR A 182 -0.83 -21.95 6.25
CA TYR A 182 -0.61 -23.31 5.73
C TYR A 182 -0.23 -23.37 4.23
N GLY A 183 0.24 -22.25 3.65
CA GLY A 183 0.69 -22.23 2.26
C GLY A 183 -0.43 -22.28 1.20
N HIS A 184 -1.63 -21.80 1.55
CA HIS A 184 -2.82 -21.82 0.67
C HIS A 184 -3.00 -20.55 -0.18
N GLY A 185 -2.05 -19.61 -0.14
CA GLY A 185 -2.06 -18.40 -0.99
C GLY A 185 -2.65 -17.18 -0.31
N GLY A 186 -2.08 -16.77 0.83
CA GLY A 186 -2.40 -15.50 1.49
C GLY A 186 -1.39 -14.43 1.15
N PHE A 187 -1.82 -13.24 0.70
CA PHE A 187 -0.95 -12.09 0.45
C PHE A 187 -1.59 -10.79 0.92
N ILE A 188 -0.76 -9.88 1.46
CA ILE A 188 -1.09 -8.46 1.59
C ILE A 188 -0.24 -7.72 0.57
N ASN A 189 -0.91 -6.95 -0.29
CA ASN A 189 -0.32 -6.13 -1.32
C ASN A 189 -0.48 -4.66 -0.92
N MET A 190 0.63 -3.96 -0.72
CA MET A 190 0.64 -2.55 -0.34
C MET A 190 1.27 -1.70 -1.45
N ALA A 191 0.52 -0.76 -2.00
CA ALA A 191 1.09 0.23 -2.92
C ALA A 191 1.13 1.60 -2.24
N SER A 192 1.56 2.61 -3.00
CA SER A 192 1.72 3.99 -2.56
C SER A 192 0.58 4.48 -1.66
N GLY A 193 0.95 5.04 -0.51
CA GLY A 193 0.06 5.53 0.53
C GLY A 193 -0.61 4.44 1.39
N GLY A 194 -0.53 3.16 1.01
CA GLY A 194 -1.15 2.07 1.76
C GLY A 194 -0.59 1.94 3.17
N MET A 195 -1.48 1.87 4.18
CA MET A 195 -1.11 1.81 5.59
C MET A 195 -1.61 0.53 6.27
N LEU A 196 -0.68 -0.17 6.93
CA LEU A 196 -0.97 -1.33 7.78
C LEU A 196 -0.57 -1.02 9.23
N ALA A 197 -1.55 -0.93 10.11
CA ALA A 197 -1.37 -0.67 11.54
C ALA A 197 -1.52 -1.96 12.36
N LEU A 198 -0.48 -2.33 13.10
CA LEU A 198 -0.48 -3.49 13.99
C LEU A 198 -0.33 -3.05 15.43
N LEU A 199 -1.11 -3.64 16.34
CA LEU A 199 -0.99 -3.36 17.77
C LEU A 199 0.35 -3.85 18.30
N GLY A 200 1.13 -2.95 18.91
CA GLY A 200 2.45 -3.22 19.45
C GLY A 200 3.44 -2.12 19.11
N ASN A 201 4.45 -1.94 19.97
CA ASN A 201 5.59 -1.07 19.69
C ASN A 201 6.67 -1.86 18.94
N ALA A 202 6.87 -1.54 17.67
CA ALA A 202 7.74 -2.27 16.76
C ALA A 202 8.34 -1.37 15.66
N ASP A 203 8.47 -0.07 15.91
CA ASP A 203 9.03 0.91 14.96
C ASP A 203 10.57 0.91 14.91
N ASP A 204 11.24 0.17 15.80
CA ASP A 204 12.70 0.01 15.82
C ASP A 204 13.29 -0.55 14.51
N SER A 205 12.53 -1.37 13.78
CA SER A 205 12.95 -1.99 12.50
C SER A 205 11.79 -2.74 11.84
N LEU A 206 11.87 -2.92 10.51
CA LEU A 206 10.93 -3.78 9.78
C LEU A 206 10.91 -5.21 10.31
N GLY A 207 12.07 -5.77 10.69
CA GLY A 207 12.10 -7.10 11.30
C GLY A 207 11.32 -7.19 12.62
N SER A 208 11.28 -6.11 13.40
CA SER A 208 10.47 -6.06 14.63
C SER A 208 8.97 -5.94 14.30
N PHE A 209 8.61 -5.13 13.31
CA PHE A 209 7.24 -5.00 12.82
C PHE A 209 6.71 -6.34 12.27
N LEU A 210 7.48 -7.01 11.40
CA LEU A 210 7.16 -8.32 10.86
C LEU A 210 7.10 -9.40 11.94
N GLY A 211 7.81 -9.22 13.06
CA GLY A 211 7.70 -10.06 14.25
C GLY A 211 6.32 -10.05 14.92
N LEU A 212 5.46 -9.06 14.62
CA LEU A 212 4.06 -9.02 15.06
C LEU A 212 3.14 -9.90 14.20
N VAL A 213 3.62 -10.36 13.04
CA VAL A 213 2.84 -11.14 12.07
C VAL A 213 3.11 -12.63 12.25
N ASN A 214 2.05 -13.44 12.24
CA ASN A 214 2.15 -14.89 12.23
C ASN A 214 2.02 -15.44 10.80
N GLY A 215 2.87 -16.38 10.42
CA GLY A 215 2.84 -17.02 9.10
C GLY A 215 4.11 -16.76 8.30
N THR A 216 3.99 -16.70 6.97
CA THR A 216 5.13 -16.56 6.05
C THR A 216 5.25 -15.14 5.51
N ASP A 217 6.43 -14.79 5.00
CA ASP A 217 6.77 -13.55 4.26
C ASP A 217 5.82 -13.35 3.07
N ALA A 218 4.72 -12.65 3.32
CA ALA A 218 3.59 -12.53 2.39
C ALA A 218 2.99 -11.12 2.39
N ILE A 219 3.68 -10.17 3.01
CA ILE A 219 3.45 -8.74 2.79
C ILE A 219 4.38 -8.34 1.65
N ARG A 220 3.80 -7.73 0.63
CA ARG A 220 4.50 -7.27 -0.57
C ARG A 220 4.22 -5.80 -0.78
N TYR A 221 5.19 -5.13 -1.39
CA TYR A 221 5.02 -3.76 -1.85
C TYR A 221 5.15 -3.69 -3.36
N TRP A 222 4.53 -2.68 -3.96
CA TRP A 222 4.73 -2.42 -5.38
C TRP A 222 6.09 -1.75 -5.57
N ASP A 223 7.05 -2.49 -6.13
CA ASP A 223 8.38 -1.98 -6.45
C ASP A 223 8.31 -1.31 -7.83
N TYR A 224 8.41 0.02 -7.84
CA TYR A 224 8.34 0.82 -9.05
C TYR A 224 9.51 0.55 -10.02
N PRO A 225 10.78 0.51 -9.56
CA PRO A 225 11.89 0.06 -10.39
C PRO A 225 11.69 -1.32 -11.04
N LEU A 226 11.13 -2.30 -10.31
CA LEU A 226 10.85 -3.63 -10.86
C LEU A 226 9.61 -3.67 -11.76
N GLY A 227 8.65 -2.77 -11.55
CA GLY A 227 7.34 -2.79 -12.20
C GLY A 227 6.49 -4.01 -11.82
N ASP A 228 6.75 -4.59 -10.65
CA ASP A 228 6.07 -5.76 -10.12
C ASP A 228 6.06 -5.72 -8.58
N TRP A 229 5.33 -6.64 -7.96
CA TRP A 229 5.32 -6.83 -6.51
C TRP A 229 6.63 -7.49 -6.05
N ASP A 230 7.28 -6.90 -5.03
CA ASP A 230 8.40 -7.53 -4.31
C ASP A 230 8.07 -7.71 -2.82
N ASP A 231 8.84 -8.56 -2.13
CA ASP A 231 8.71 -8.79 -0.70
C ASP A 231 9.02 -7.51 0.09
N ILE A 232 8.20 -7.13 1.07
CA ILE A 232 8.48 -5.94 1.89
C ILE A 232 9.84 -6.03 2.59
N ALA A 233 10.37 -7.23 2.83
CA ALA A 233 11.69 -7.42 3.42
C ALA A 233 12.86 -6.95 2.53
N SER A 234 12.65 -6.76 1.22
CA SER A 234 13.66 -6.16 0.32
C SER A 234 13.60 -4.63 0.29
N ALA A 235 12.51 -4.04 0.79
CA ALA A 235 12.26 -2.61 0.75
C ALA A 235 13.24 -1.82 1.64
N THR A 236 13.47 -0.56 1.30
CA THR A 236 14.36 0.37 1.99
C THR A 236 13.57 1.39 2.81
N LEU A 237 13.94 1.52 4.09
CA LEU A 237 13.32 2.50 5.01
C LEU A 237 13.58 3.93 4.51
N ASP A 238 12.55 4.78 4.58
CA ASP A 238 12.51 6.17 4.11
C ASP A 238 12.62 6.37 2.58
N GLU A 239 12.71 5.28 1.82
CA GLU A 239 12.65 5.29 0.35
C GLU A 239 11.35 4.61 -0.13
N ASP A 240 11.12 3.37 0.32
CA ASP A 240 9.95 2.57 -0.06
C ASP A 240 8.86 2.59 1.01
N TYR A 241 9.23 2.71 2.29
CA TYR A 241 8.30 2.70 3.40
C TYR A 241 8.75 3.52 4.61
N THR A 242 7.82 3.83 5.49
CA THR A 242 8.10 4.34 6.85
C THR A 242 7.51 3.43 7.92
N LEU A 243 8.10 3.47 9.11
CA LEU A 243 7.54 2.88 10.33
C LEU A 243 7.37 3.94 11.40
N MET A 244 6.19 3.96 12.02
CA MET A 244 5.90 4.93 13.08
C MET A 244 5.03 4.31 14.18
N TYR A 245 5.50 4.38 15.42
CA TYR A 245 4.69 4.08 16.59
C TYR A 245 3.90 5.30 17.06
N TYR A 246 2.62 5.10 17.40
CA TYR A 246 1.72 6.14 17.89
C TYR A 246 1.45 5.94 19.39
N ASP A 247 1.73 6.97 20.20
CA ASP A 247 1.52 6.96 21.65
C ASP A 247 0.18 7.56 22.11
N SER A 248 -0.57 8.13 21.16
CA SER A 248 -1.78 8.90 21.41
C SER A 248 -2.71 8.91 20.19
N GLY A 249 -3.97 9.31 20.39
CA GLY A 249 -5.01 9.29 19.36
C GLY A 249 -5.68 7.91 19.20
N ASP A 250 -6.45 7.75 18.13
CA ASP A 250 -7.25 6.55 17.89
C ASP A 250 -6.39 5.30 17.57
N LEU A 251 -5.14 5.51 17.14
CA LEU A 251 -4.15 4.45 16.88
C LEU A 251 -3.09 4.37 17.99
N ALA A 252 -3.38 4.89 19.19
CA ALA A 252 -2.47 4.75 20.33
C ALA A 252 -2.16 3.28 20.62
N GLY A 253 -0.87 2.94 20.68
CA GLY A 253 -0.38 1.58 20.87
C GLY A 253 -0.09 0.80 19.59
N TYR A 254 -0.35 1.39 18.41
CA TYR A 254 -0.05 0.76 17.13
C TYR A 254 1.27 1.24 16.55
N THR A 255 1.96 0.34 15.86
CA THR A 255 2.99 0.69 14.87
C THR A 255 2.36 0.63 13.49
N ILE A 256 2.62 1.63 12.66
CA ILE A 256 2.10 1.72 11.29
C ILE A 256 3.26 1.57 10.31
N LEU A 257 3.11 0.61 9.38
CA LEU A 257 3.87 0.52 8.15
C LEU A 257 3.12 1.27 7.05
N THR A 258 3.78 2.23 6.42
CA THR A 258 3.23 2.98 5.28
C THR A 258 4.13 2.79 4.08
N VAL A 259 3.60 2.33 2.95
CA VAL A 259 4.33 2.31 1.67
C VAL A 259 4.29 3.71 1.05
N LEU A 260 5.43 4.21 0.64
CA LEU A 260 5.59 5.56 0.12
C LEU A 260 5.23 5.64 -1.37
N GLU A 261 4.74 6.82 -1.76
CA GLU A 261 4.76 7.20 -3.18
C GLU A 261 6.22 7.41 -3.60
N PRO A 262 6.65 6.92 -4.77
CA PRO A 262 7.99 7.16 -5.27
C PRO A 262 8.20 8.66 -5.46
N VAL A 263 9.31 9.17 -4.94
CA VAL A 263 9.69 10.57 -5.18
C VAL A 263 9.97 10.71 -6.68
N LEU A 264 9.10 11.42 -7.40
CA LEU A 264 9.32 11.70 -8.81
C LEU A 264 10.54 12.60 -8.97
N LEU A 265 11.64 11.99 -9.39
CA LEU A 265 12.84 12.70 -9.77
C LEU A 265 12.70 13.12 -11.23
N VAL A 266 12.61 14.43 -11.48
CA VAL A 266 12.55 14.96 -12.84
C VAL A 266 13.81 14.51 -13.59
N GLY A 267 13.64 13.90 -14.74
CA GLY A 267 14.70 13.31 -15.55
C GLY A 267 14.87 11.80 -15.37
N ASP A 268 14.34 11.21 -14.28
CA ASP A 268 14.38 9.77 -14.04
C ASP A 268 13.18 9.11 -14.73
N ALA A 269 13.42 8.69 -15.98
CA ALA A 269 12.41 8.15 -16.87
C ALA A 269 12.17 6.65 -16.63
N ASN A 270 13.15 5.92 -16.09
CA ASN A 270 13.01 4.51 -15.77
C ASN A 270 12.57 4.26 -14.30
N ARG A 271 12.62 5.31 -13.46
CA ARG A 271 12.24 5.33 -12.05
C ARG A 271 13.13 4.47 -11.17
N ASP A 272 14.41 4.36 -11.50
CA ASP A 272 15.39 3.65 -10.69
C ASP A 272 16.03 4.52 -9.59
N GLY A 273 15.55 5.77 -9.46
CA GLY A 273 16.02 6.74 -8.48
C GLY A 273 17.26 7.50 -8.94
N VAL A 274 17.76 7.27 -10.16
CA VAL A 274 18.98 7.89 -10.70
C VAL A 274 18.75 8.38 -12.12
N VAL A 275 19.00 9.67 -12.36
CA VAL A 275 19.00 10.19 -13.73
C VAL A 275 20.30 9.79 -14.44
N SER A 276 20.22 8.80 -15.31
CA SER A 276 21.32 8.14 -15.98
C SER A 276 21.13 8.06 -17.50
N ALA A 277 22.00 7.29 -18.17
CA ALA A 277 21.87 7.08 -19.61
C ALA A 277 20.76 6.07 -19.94
N ASP A 278 20.36 5.23 -18.98
CA ASP A 278 19.35 4.20 -19.18
C ASP A 278 17.93 4.80 -19.27
N ASP A 279 17.74 6.02 -18.75
CA ASP A 279 16.51 6.79 -18.89
C ASP A 279 16.19 7.13 -20.33
N TYR A 280 17.20 7.45 -21.15
CA TYR A 280 16.97 7.68 -22.58
C TYR A 280 16.38 6.44 -23.28
N ALA A 281 16.78 5.24 -22.84
CA ALA A 281 16.23 4.00 -23.38
C ALA A 281 14.78 3.80 -22.91
N SER A 282 14.44 4.22 -21.69
CA SER A 282 13.06 4.21 -21.18
C SER A 282 12.16 5.18 -21.96
N VAL A 283 12.60 6.41 -22.18
CA VAL A 283 11.87 7.39 -23.02
C VAL A 283 11.70 6.85 -24.45
N GLN A 284 12.74 6.25 -25.02
CA GLN A 284 12.66 5.68 -26.37
C GLN A 284 11.73 4.48 -26.46
N GLY A 285 11.80 3.58 -25.47
CA GLY A 285 11.02 2.34 -25.44
C GLY A 285 9.52 2.58 -25.30
N ASN A 286 9.14 3.68 -24.66
CA ASN A 286 7.75 4.02 -24.35
C ASN A 286 7.26 5.26 -25.12
N PHE A 287 7.98 5.70 -26.14
CA PHE A 287 7.66 6.96 -26.84
C PHE A 287 6.24 6.95 -27.44
N GLY A 288 5.45 7.95 -27.07
CA GLY A 288 4.06 8.12 -27.49
C GLY A 288 3.02 7.48 -26.56
N GLU A 289 3.45 6.83 -25.48
CA GLU A 289 2.55 6.37 -24.41
C GLU A 289 1.93 7.56 -23.66
N ILE A 290 0.65 7.43 -23.28
CA ILE A 290 -0.13 8.45 -22.57
C ILE A 290 -0.80 7.78 -21.38
N GLY A 291 -0.66 8.34 -20.18
CA GLY A 291 -1.23 7.78 -18.96
C GLY A 291 -1.27 8.76 -17.80
N ILE A 292 -1.56 8.23 -16.61
CA ILE A 292 -1.33 8.97 -15.37
C ILE A 292 0.17 9.28 -15.23
N PRO A 293 0.56 10.42 -14.61
CA PRO A 293 1.96 10.69 -14.24
C PRO A 293 2.51 9.48 -13.50
N GLY A 294 3.43 8.74 -14.11
CA GLY A 294 3.52 7.31 -13.73
C GLY A 294 4.29 6.40 -14.68
N ILE A 295 4.16 6.64 -15.97
CA ILE A 295 4.59 5.70 -17.00
C ILE A 295 6.12 5.71 -17.16
N HIS A 296 6.71 4.55 -17.47
CA HIS A 296 8.09 4.51 -17.93
C HIS A 296 8.23 5.37 -19.18
N GLY A 297 9.27 6.20 -19.23
CA GLY A 297 9.55 7.12 -20.33
C GLY A 297 8.95 8.52 -20.19
N ASP A 298 8.12 8.78 -19.18
CA ASP A 298 7.67 10.12 -18.78
C ASP A 298 8.61 10.69 -17.71
N ALA A 299 9.71 11.27 -18.17
CA ALA A 299 10.76 11.87 -17.35
C ALA A 299 10.38 13.25 -16.81
N THR A 300 9.33 13.86 -17.35
CA THR A 300 8.82 15.18 -16.93
C THR A 300 7.68 15.06 -15.91
N GLY A 301 7.03 13.90 -15.84
CA GLY A 301 5.86 13.66 -15.00
C GLY A 301 4.59 14.30 -15.55
N ASP A 302 4.52 14.58 -16.86
CA ASP A 302 3.40 15.26 -17.49
C ASP A 302 2.32 14.30 -18.02
N GLY A 303 2.52 12.99 -17.84
CA GLY A 303 1.63 11.93 -18.27
C GLY A 303 1.83 11.49 -19.73
N MET A 304 2.88 11.97 -20.41
CA MET A 304 3.19 11.60 -21.78
C MET A 304 4.67 11.30 -21.98
N ALA A 305 5.00 10.12 -22.50
CA ALA A 305 6.35 9.82 -22.93
C ALA A 305 6.60 10.47 -24.31
N SER A 306 7.36 11.55 -24.33
CA SER A 306 7.46 12.48 -25.45
C SER A 306 8.92 12.88 -25.76
N ALA A 307 9.08 13.83 -26.69
CA ALA A 307 10.40 14.36 -27.01
C ALA A 307 10.96 15.26 -25.90
N ASP A 308 10.09 15.85 -25.09
CA ASP A 308 10.48 16.77 -24.02
C ASP A 308 11.16 16.02 -22.86
N ASP A 309 10.86 14.73 -22.70
CA ASP A 309 11.47 13.84 -21.71
C ASP A 309 12.95 13.62 -21.95
N TYR A 310 13.41 13.53 -23.21
CA TYR A 310 14.85 13.49 -23.51
C TYR A 310 15.57 14.74 -22.98
N GLY A 311 14.91 15.90 -23.06
CA GLY A 311 15.44 17.15 -22.51
C GLY A 311 15.52 17.12 -20.99
N SER A 312 14.51 16.54 -20.34
CA SER A 312 14.47 16.35 -18.88
C SER A 312 15.62 15.48 -18.38
N VAL A 313 15.82 14.30 -18.99
CA VAL A 313 16.94 13.38 -18.67
C VAL A 313 18.29 14.11 -18.81
N GLN A 314 18.45 14.91 -19.87
CA GLN A 314 19.69 15.64 -20.10
C GLN A 314 19.98 16.69 -19.03
N VAL A 315 18.95 17.43 -18.62
CA VAL A 315 19.09 18.55 -17.66
C VAL A 315 19.43 18.04 -16.26
N HIS A 316 18.88 16.88 -15.89
CA HIS A 316 19.01 16.31 -14.56
C HIS A 316 20.05 15.18 -14.46
N PHE A 317 20.85 14.96 -15.50
CA PHE A 317 21.80 13.86 -15.54
C PHE A 317 22.75 13.82 -14.32
N GLY A 318 22.70 12.73 -13.56
CA GLY A 318 23.44 12.51 -12.33
C GLY A 318 22.71 12.88 -11.04
N ASP A 319 21.48 13.41 -11.12
CA ASP A 319 20.62 13.59 -9.95
C ASP A 319 20.18 12.21 -9.40
N THR A 320 19.99 12.12 -8.08
CA THR A 320 19.52 10.90 -7.40
C THR A 320 18.42 11.23 -6.39
N ALA A 321 17.39 10.38 -6.31
CA ALA A 321 16.34 10.49 -5.31
C ALA A 321 16.89 10.10 -3.92
N GLY A 322 16.63 10.92 -2.90
CA GLY A 322 17.08 10.70 -1.52
C GLY A 322 17.82 11.92 -0.92
N MET A 323 17.35 12.43 0.23
CA MET A 323 18.06 13.45 1.01
C MET A 323 18.55 12.86 2.33
N GLY A 324 19.84 12.49 2.40
CA GLY A 324 20.39 11.92 3.63
C GLY A 324 21.90 11.79 3.75
N GLY A 325 22.71 12.47 2.94
CA GLY A 325 24.16 12.54 3.11
C GLY A 325 24.63 13.98 3.06
N VAL A 326 25.07 14.55 4.19
CA VAL A 326 25.77 15.84 4.21
C VAL A 326 26.91 15.76 3.19
N PRO A 327 27.03 16.68 2.22
CA PRO A 327 28.13 16.63 1.26
C PRO A 327 29.44 16.76 2.05
N VAL A 328 30.21 15.68 2.11
CA VAL A 328 31.61 15.73 2.53
C VAL A 328 32.32 16.55 1.46
N PRO A 329 32.89 17.73 1.77
CA PRO A 329 33.59 18.50 0.77
C PRO A 329 34.82 17.71 0.34
N GLU A 330 34.88 17.26 -0.91
CA GLU A 330 36.10 16.68 -1.45
C GLU A 330 37.20 17.75 -1.53
N PRO A 331 38.46 17.42 -1.17
CA PRO A 331 39.56 18.36 -1.33
C PRO A 331 39.75 18.63 -2.82
N ALA A 332 39.76 19.91 -3.19
CA ALA A 332 39.92 20.37 -4.57
C ALA A 332 41.07 19.66 -5.29
N THR A 333 40.72 18.75 -6.20
CA THR A 333 41.65 18.14 -7.16
C THR A 333 41.83 19.11 -8.32
N LEU A 334 42.63 20.16 -8.14
CA LEU A 334 43.04 21.08 -9.21
C LEU A 334 44.34 21.79 -8.84
N SER A 335 45.48 21.18 -9.16
CA SER A 335 46.70 21.85 -9.62
C SER A 335 47.82 20.83 -9.87
N LEU A 336 47.82 20.21 -11.04
CA LEU A 336 49.00 19.53 -11.55
C LEU A 336 49.15 19.82 -13.04
N LEU A 337 49.52 21.07 -13.36
CA LEU A 337 50.24 21.36 -14.60
C LEU A 337 51.00 22.69 -14.54
N VAL A 338 52.24 22.65 -15.03
CA VAL A 338 53.13 23.74 -15.46
C VAL A 338 53.97 24.46 -14.39
N ILE A 339 55.16 23.91 -14.06
CA ILE A 339 56.44 24.63 -14.20
C ILE A 339 57.53 23.61 -14.57
N GLY A 340 57.91 23.57 -15.85
CA GLY A 340 59.00 22.74 -16.33
C GLY A 340 59.53 23.27 -17.66
N GLY A 341 60.21 24.42 -17.63
CA GLY A 341 60.89 24.89 -18.84
C GLY A 341 61.21 26.39 -18.86
N VAL A 342 62.20 26.83 -18.09
CA VAL A 342 63.06 27.95 -18.54
C VAL A 342 64.51 27.57 -18.27
N ALA A 343 65.16 27.10 -19.31
CA ALA A 343 66.60 26.91 -19.38
C ALA A 343 67.30 28.27 -19.42
N MET A 344 68.34 28.39 -18.59
CA MET A 344 69.61 29.07 -18.80
C MET A 344 69.69 30.13 -19.90
N LEU A 345 70.00 31.39 -19.51
CA LEU A 345 71.18 32.15 -19.97
C LEU A 345 71.09 33.61 -19.47
N LYS A 346 71.95 34.01 -18.52
CA LYS A 346 73.01 35.01 -18.73
C LYS A 346 73.79 35.31 -17.44
N ARG A 347 75.07 35.59 -17.67
CA ARG A 347 76.19 35.68 -16.72
C ARG A 347 76.32 37.08 -16.07
N ARG A 348 77.15 37.11 -14.98
CA ARG A 348 78.02 38.20 -14.45
C ARG A 348 77.33 39.25 -13.55
N CYS A 349 77.87 39.78 -12.43
CA CYS A 349 79.20 39.86 -11.77
C CYS A 349 78.99 39.88 -10.23
N PHE A 350 79.80 39.24 -9.38
CA PHE A 350 80.99 39.77 -8.65
C PHE A 350 80.77 41.05 -7.84
N ASP A 351 80.70 40.95 -6.50
CA ASP A 351 81.68 41.57 -5.57
C ASP A 351 81.61 40.97 -4.13
N PRO A 352 82.73 40.92 -3.38
CA PRO A 352 82.91 40.20 -2.10
C PRO A 352 82.92 41.13 -0.86
N PHE A 353 83.14 40.52 0.32
CA PHE A 353 83.20 41.08 1.69
C PHE A 353 81.81 41.19 2.36
N ASP A 354 81.57 40.65 3.56
CA ASP A 354 82.42 40.74 4.74
C ASP A 354 82.22 39.59 5.74
N LYS A 355 83.29 39.31 6.49
CA LYS A 355 83.45 38.28 7.53
C LYS A 355 82.77 38.68 8.84
N LEU A 356 82.67 37.68 9.74
CA LEU A 356 82.53 37.69 11.22
C LEU A 356 81.28 36.88 11.62
N ARG A 357 81.30 35.86 12.48
CA ARG A 357 82.30 35.36 13.43
C ARG A 357 81.80 33.98 13.89
N THR A 358 82.64 32.96 13.83
CA THR A 358 82.38 31.63 14.40
C THR A 358 82.93 31.54 15.83
N GLY A 359 82.26 30.74 16.66
CA GLY A 359 82.69 30.29 17.98
C GLY A 359 81.44 30.01 18.83
N GLY A 360 81.22 28.85 19.43
CA GLY A 360 82.01 27.64 19.60
C GLY A 360 81.36 26.79 20.71
N ALA A 361 81.82 25.55 20.84
CA ALA A 361 81.59 24.56 21.91
C ALA A 361 80.19 23.91 21.98
N GLN A 362 80.05 22.61 21.68
CA GLN A 362 80.32 21.44 22.56
C GLN A 362 79.31 21.37 23.73
N HIS A 363 78.61 20.28 24.05
CA HIS A 363 79.07 18.89 24.19
C HIS A 363 77.87 17.97 24.59
N LYS A 364 77.99 16.66 24.30
CA LYS A 364 77.29 15.47 24.89
C LYS A 364 75.84 15.22 24.41
N CYS A 365 75.43 14.04 23.95
CA CYS A 365 75.97 12.66 23.93
C CYS A 365 75.72 12.02 22.56
#